data_AF-A1RXE1-F1
#
_entry.id   AF-A1RXE1-F1
#
_cell.length_a   1.000
_cell.length_b   1.000
_cell.length_c   1.000
_cell.angle_alpha   90.00
_cell.angle_beta   90.00
_cell.angle_gamma   90.00
#
_symmetry.space_group_name_H-M   'P 1'
#
loop_
_entity.id
_entity.type
_entity.pdbx_description
1 polymer ?
#
loop_
_entity_poly.entity_id
_entity_poly.type
_entity_poly.pdbx_seq_one_letter_code
_entity_poly.pdbx_strand_id
1 'polypeptide(L)'
;MKVYDVGRICVKTSGREAGLKCVIVDIIDDNFVLVTGPKSVSGVKRRRANIRHLEPLEYKISISKGASDEEVKAALEKAGLIEFMKEKVKPTVSTTFV
;
A
#
# COMPACT_ATOMS: atom_id res chain seq x y z
N MET A 1 4.27 8.66 17.03
CA MET A 1 4.45 7.79 15.84
C MET A 1 3.51 8.27 14.75
N LYS A 2 4.01 8.60 13.56
CA LYS A 2 3.13 8.92 12.41
C LYS A 2 2.61 7.61 11.83
N VAL A 3 1.29 7.51 11.69
CA VAL A 3 0.61 6.32 11.16
C VAL A 3 0.93 6.13 9.67
N TYR A 4 1.07 7.24 8.95
CA TYR A 4 1.43 7.28 7.54
C TYR A 4 2.82 7.89 7.41
N ASP A 5 3.77 7.06 7.01
CA ASP A 5 5.17 7.43 6.79
C ASP A 5 5.64 6.83 5.47
N VAL A 6 6.69 7.40 4.90
CA VAL A 6 7.30 6.87 3.69
C VAL A 6 7.77 5.44 3.94
N GLY A 7 7.41 4.54 3.02
CA GLY A 7 7.68 3.11 3.11
C GLY A 7 6.67 2.31 3.93
N ARG A 8 5.64 2.92 4.53
CA ARG A 8 4.58 2.14 5.19
C ARG A 8 3.72 1.41 4.14
N ILE A 9 3.43 0.14 4.40
CA ILE A 9 2.49 -0.64 3.58
C ILE A 9 1.07 -0.35 4.03
N CYS A 10 0.16 -0.15 3.08
CA CYS A 10 -1.26 0.09 3.33
C CYS A 10 -2.12 -0.77 2.41
N VAL A 11 -3.33 -1.11 2.85
CA VAL A 11 -4.38 -1.73 2.03
C VAL A 11 -5.34 -0.66 1.56
N LYS A 12 -5.75 -0.71 0.29
CA LYS A 12 -6.87 0.12 -0.17
C LYS A 12 -8.17 -0.51 0.27
N THR A 13 -8.95 0.20 1.08
CA THR A 13 -10.26 -0.29 1.55
C THR A 13 -11.37 -0.02 0.54
N SER A 14 -11.18 0.95 -0.36
CA SER A 14 -12.21 1.42 -1.30
C SER A 14 -11.67 1.62 -2.73
N GLY A 15 -12.58 1.50 -3.70
CA GLY A 15 -12.33 1.76 -5.12
C GLY A 15 -12.07 0.50 -5.96
N ARG A 16 -11.67 0.69 -7.23
CA ARG A 16 -11.38 -0.41 -8.18
C ARG A 16 -10.23 -1.34 -7.73
N GLU A 17 -9.40 -0.84 -6.82
CA GLU A 17 -8.25 -1.55 -6.24
C GLU A 17 -8.49 -1.93 -4.77
N ALA A 18 -9.76 -1.94 -4.32
CA ALA A 18 -10.08 -2.36 -2.96
C ALA A 18 -9.57 -3.78 -2.70
N GLY A 19 -8.96 -3.99 -1.53
CA GLY A 19 -8.30 -5.24 -1.14
C GLY A 19 -6.86 -5.40 -1.62
N LEU A 20 -6.33 -4.45 -2.42
CA LEU A 20 -4.95 -4.49 -2.88
C LEU A 20 -4.02 -3.72 -1.93
N LYS A 21 -2.82 -4.28 -1.75
CA LYS A 21 -1.75 -3.69 -0.94
C LYS A 21 -0.92 -2.71 -1.77
N CYS A 22 -0.53 -1.61 -1.16
CA CYS A 22 0.27 -0.55 -1.74
C CYS A 22 1.27 0.01 -0.72
N VAL A 23 2.27 0.73 -1.20
CA VAL A 23 3.32 1.34 -0.40
C VAL A 23 3.25 2.85 -0.56
N ILE A 24 3.38 3.58 0.54
CA ILE A 24 3.48 5.04 0.51
C ILE A 24 4.89 5.44 0.10
N VAL A 25 5.02 6.17 -1.01
CA VAL A 25 6.30 6.67 -1.54
C VAL A 25 6.54 8.11 -1.14
N ASP A 26 5.47 8.89 -1.04
CA ASP A 26 5.53 10.31 -0.70
C ASP A 26 4.26 10.76 0.02
N ILE A 27 4.38 11.80 0.83
CA ILE A 27 3.28 12.47 1.52
C ILE A 27 3.17 13.85 0.89
N ILE A 28 2.06 14.10 0.19
CA ILE A 28 1.84 15.35 -0.53
C ILE A 28 1.26 16.39 0.44
N ASP A 29 0.18 16.03 1.12
CA ASP A 29 -0.56 16.87 2.07
C ASP A 29 -1.04 16.01 3.25
N ASP A 30 -1.69 16.63 4.25
CA ASP A 30 -2.26 15.91 5.40
C ASP A 30 -3.34 14.88 5.05
N ASN A 31 -3.96 15.00 3.86
CA ASN A 31 -5.03 14.11 3.40
C ASN A 31 -4.60 13.19 2.24
N PHE A 32 -3.47 13.49 1.60
CA PHE A 32 -3.11 12.85 0.33
C PHE A 32 -1.68 12.34 0.34
N VAL A 33 -1.55 11.10 -0.07
CA VAL A 33 -0.27 10.40 -0.20
C VAL A 33 -0.09 9.88 -1.61
N LEU A 34 1.16 9.81 -2.05
CA LEU A 34 1.55 9.13 -3.27
C LEU A 34 1.80 7.66 -2.93
N VAL A 35 0.98 6.79 -3.51
CA VAL A 35 1.15 5.34 -3.34
C VAL A 35 1.64 4.72 -4.64
N THR A 36 2.47 3.69 -4.51
CA THR A 36 2.78 2.78 -5.61
C THR A 36 2.59 1.34 -5.16
N GLY A 37 2.23 0.48 -6.10
CA GLY A 37 2.43 -0.95 -5.97
C GLY A 37 3.05 -1.43 -7.28
N PRO A 38 4.16 -2.18 -7.26
CA PRO A 38 4.71 -2.69 -8.51
C PRO A 38 3.60 -3.45 -9.25
N LYS A 39 3.34 -3.04 -10.50
CA LYS A 39 2.21 -3.54 -11.30
C LYS A 39 2.22 -5.06 -11.43
N SER A 40 3.42 -5.65 -11.41
CA SER A 40 3.67 -7.09 -11.47
C SER A 40 3.32 -7.84 -10.19
N VAL A 41 3.13 -7.14 -9.06
CA VAL A 41 2.94 -7.74 -7.73
C VAL A 41 1.51 -7.49 -7.26
N SER A 42 1.13 -6.24 -7.00
CA SER A 42 -0.21 -5.91 -6.50
C SER A 42 -1.14 -5.33 -7.56
N GLY A 43 -0.61 -4.93 -8.73
CA GLY A 43 -1.40 -4.29 -9.79
C GLY A 43 -1.76 -2.82 -9.51
N VAL A 44 -1.28 -2.24 -8.41
CA VAL A 44 -1.65 -0.87 -8.00
C VAL A 44 -0.84 0.17 -8.77
N LYS A 45 -1.47 0.92 -9.68
CA LYS A 45 -0.76 1.99 -10.40
C LYS A 45 -0.31 3.11 -9.45
N ARG A 46 0.88 3.67 -9.69
CA ARG A 46 1.38 4.88 -9.01
C ARG A 46 0.36 6.00 -9.17
N ARG A 47 -0.24 6.43 -8.05
CA ARG A 47 -1.29 7.43 -8.03
C ARG A 47 -1.34 8.16 -6.70
N ARG A 48 -1.93 9.36 -6.71
CA ARG A 48 -2.37 10.04 -5.49
C ARG A 48 -3.56 9.29 -4.90
N ALA A 49 -3.48 8.95 -3.62
CA ALA A 49 -4.55 8.31 -2.85
C ALA A 49 -4.88 9.15 -1.63
N ASN A 50 -6.16 9.18 -1.27
CA ASN A 50 -6.60 9.80 -0.03
C ASN A 50 -6.34 8.83 1.13
N ILE A 51 -5.80 9.36 2.23
CA ILE A 51 -5.50 8.62 3.45
C ILE A 51 -6.75 7.94 4.03
N ARG A 52 -7.95 8.51 3.86
CA ARG A 52 -9.22 7.91 4.32
C ARG A 52 -9.55 6.56 3.67
N HIS A 53 -8.96 6.24 2.52
CA HIS A 53 -9.15 4.97 1.82
C HIS A 53 -7.97 4.00 2.00
N LEU A 54 -7.01 4.36 2.85
CA LEU A 54 -5.83 3.57 3.12
C LEU A 54 -5.88 3.09 4.55
N GLU A 55 -5.69 1.79 4.73
CA GLU A 55 -5.54 1.18 6.03
C GLU A 55 -4.08 0.78 6.22
N PRO A 56 -3.36 1.40 7.16
CA PRO A 56 -1.95 1.12 7.40
C PRO A 56 -1.77 -0.29 7.98
N LEU A 57 -0.90 -1.09 7.38
CA LEU A 57 -0.49 -2.38 7.93
C LEU A 57 0.71 -2.22 8.85
N GLU A 58 1.10 -3.30 9.51
CA GLU A 58 2.22 -3.37 10.48
C GLU A 58 3.58 -3.18 9.81
N TYR A 59 3.68 -3.58 8.54
CA TYR A 59 4.90 -3.64 7.77
C TYR A 59 5.37 -2.26 7.28
N LYS A 60 6.67 -2.04 7.40
CA LYS A 60 7.38 -0.87 6.86
C LYS A 60 8.58 -1.34 6.05
N ILE A 61 8.74 -0.80 4.86
CA ILE A 61 9.94 -0.95 4.05
C ILE A 61 10.79 0.32 4.11
N SER A 62 12.11 0.16 4.01
CA SER A 62 13.03 1.29 3.96
C SER A 62 13.20 1.75 2.52
N ILE A 63 12.54 2.86 2.17
CA ILE A 63 12.65 3.51 0.85
C ILE A 63 12.86 5.02 1.01
N SER A 64 13.51 5.64 0.02
CA SER A 64 13.66 7.09 -0.06
C SER A 64 12.35 7.77 -0.46
N LYS A 65 12.17 9.02 -0.02
CA LYS A 65 11.05 9.87 -0.47
C LYS A 65 11.10 10.00 -1.99
N GLY A 66 10.02 9.64 -2.67
CA GLY A 66 9.94 9.75 -4.13
C GLY A 66 10.54 8.58 -4.92
N ALA A 67 10.91 7.47 -4.26
CA ALA A 67 11.48 6.28 -4.88
C ALA A 67 10.77 5.85 -6.18
N SER A 68 11.58 5.35 -7.13
CA SER A 68 11.12 4.78 -8.39
C SER A 68 10.42 3.42 -8.18
N ASP A 69 9.62 3.00 -9.15
CA ASP A 69 8.93 1.70 -9.09
C ASP A 69 9.93 0.52 -9.00
N GLU A 70 11.14 0.69 -9.54
CA GLU A 70 12.24 -0.27 -9.46
C GLU A 70 12.82 -0.37 -8.04
N GLU A 71 13.10 0.76 -7.41
CA GLU A 71 13.58 0.79 -6.02
C GLU A 71 12.56 0.19 -5.05
N VAL A 72 11.28 0.50 -5.24
CA VAL A 72 10.21 -0.07 -4.41
C VAL A 72 10.13 -1.58 -4.61
N LYS A 73 10.25 -2.07 -5.86
CA LYS A 73 10.29 -3.51 -6.13
C LYS A 73 11.48 -4.18 -5.44
N ALA A 74 12.68 -3.59 -5.54
CA ALA A 74 13.88 -4.12 -4.88
C ALA A 74 13.77 -4.10 -3.35
N ALA A 75 13.17 -3.07 -2.76
CA ALA A 75 12.93 -2.99 -1.33
C ALA A 75 11.93 -4.05 -0.85
N LEU A 76 10.89 -4.33 -1.64
CA LEU A 76 9.92 -5.38 -1.37
C LEU A 76 10.53 -6.79 -1.50
N GLU A 77 11.41 -6.99 -2.47
CA GLU A 77 12.20 -8.21 -2.62
C GLU A 77 13.10 -8.44 -1.40
N LYS A 78 13.84 -7.41 -0.97
CA LYS A 78 14.69 -7.47 0.23
C LYS A 78 13.90 -7.73 1.51
N ALA A 79 12.70 -7.21 1.62
CA ALA A 79 11.83 -7.42 2.78
C ALA A 79 11.12 -8.78 2.77
N GLY A 80 11.18 -9.55 1.67
CA GLY A 80 10.43 -10.80 1.54
C GLY A 80 8.91 -10.63 1.48
N LEU A 81 8.43 -9.41 1.20
CA LEU A 81 6.99 -9.06 1.26
C LEU A 81 6.29 -9.16 -0.11
N ILE A 82 6.96 -9.72 -1.13
CA ILE A 82 6.39 -9.85 -2.48
C ILE A 82 5.14 -10.72 -2.47
N GLU A 83 5.21 -11.88 -1.82
CA GLU A 83 4.09 -12.82 -1.73
C GLU A 83 2.93 -12.19 -0.96
N PHE A 84 3.26 -11.51 0.14
CA PHE A 84 2.29 -10.77 0.93
C PHE A 84 1.59 -9.69 0.10
N MET A 85 2.30 -8.96 -0.77
CA MET A 85 1.68 -7.96 -1.65
C MET A 85 0.84 -8.54 -2.80
N LYS A 86 1.10 -9.78 -3.23
CA LYS A 86 0.29 -10.48 -4.23
C LYS A 86 -1.05 -10.94 -3.65
N GLU A 87 -1.07 -11.25 -2.35
CA GLU A 87 -2.27 -11.71 -1.68
C GLU A 87 -3.33 -10.61 -1.62
N LYS A 88 -4.46 -10.86 -2.28
CA LYS A 88 -5.63 -9.97 -2.24
C LYS A 88 -6.36 -10.18 -0.93
N VAL A 89 -6.54 -9.11 -0.17
CA VAL A 89 -7.42 -9.11 0.98
C VAL A 89 -8.84 -9.01 0.44
N LYS A 90 -9.61 -10.10 0.48
CA LYS A 90 -11.06 -9.99 0.27
C LYS A 90 -11.65 -9.39 1.55
N PRO A 91 -12.42 -8.29 1.49
CA PRO A 91 -13.18 -7.87 2.66
C PRO A 91 -14.16 -9.00 2.98
N THR A 92 -13.93 -9.70 4.10
CA THR A 92 -14.89 -10.65 4.64
C THR A 92 -16.08 -9.81 5.07
N VAL A 93 -17.16 -9.82 4.29
CA VAL A 93 -18.48 -9.47 4.83
C VAL A 93 -18.73 -10.47 5.95
N SER A 94 -18.48 -10.05 7.18
CA SER A 94 -18.97 -10.73 8.37
C SER A 94 -20.48 -10.76 8.22
N THR A 95 -20.97 -11.88 7.70
CA THR A 95 -22.39 -12.20 7.72
C THR A 95 -22.69 -12.52 9.17
N THR A 96 -23.03 -11.49 9.96
CA THR A 96 -23.78 -11.68 11.18
C THR A 96 -25.15 -12.16 10.73
N PHE A 97 -25.34 -13.48 10.64
CA PHE A 97 -26.66 -14.06 10.71
C PHE A 97 -27.22 -13.68 12.09
N VAL A 98 -28.38 -13.01 12.04
CA VAL A 98 -29.42 -12.80 13.07
C VAL A 98 -29.10 -13.29 14.48
#